data_AF-A0A961Q187-F1
#
_entry.id   AF-A0A961Q187-F1
#
_cell.length_a   1.000
_cell.length_b   1.000
_cell.length_c   1.000
_cell.angle_alpha   90.00
_cell.angle_beta   90.00
_cell.angle_gamma   90.00
#
_symmetry.space_group_name_H-M   'P 1'
#
loop_
_entity.id
_entity.type
_entity.pdbx_description
1 polymer ?
#
loop_
_entity_poly.entity_id
_entity_poly.type
_entity_poly.pdbx_seq_one_letter_code
_entity_poly.pdbx_strand_id
1 'polypeptide(L)'
;PAVMLVPLGVLAIGALGAGYLFKDLFIGGNHEHFWREAMAAAGGTEILEAMHHAPGWVAWSPTVMMAAGFVLAWYMYIRRPEVPVALARRHVLLYKFLLNKWYFDEIYDFLLVRPAMRLGRFLWKQGDGRVIDGFGPDGVSARVLDVTRSAVRLQSGYVYHYAFAMLIGVAALITWYMFTGSVH
;
A
#
# COMPACT_ATOMS: atom_id res chain seq x y z
N PRO A 1 26.80 -15.35 -19.58
CA PRO A 1 27.77 -15.87 -18.57
C PRO A 1 27.27 -17.20 -18.00
N ALA A 2 28.16 -18.08 -17.54
CA ALA A 2 27.78 -19.40 -17.02
C ALA A 2 26.77 -19.32 -15.85
N VAL A 3 26.88 -18.25 -15.04
CA VAL A 3 25.97 -17.97 -13.91
C VAL A 3 24.50 -17.80 -14.34
N MET A 4 24.22 -17.44 -15.61
CA MET A 4 22.85 -17.36 -16.15
C MET A 4 22.46 -18.60 -16.96
N LEU A 5 23.41 -19.15 -17.74
CA LEU A 5 23.15 -20.30 -18.62
C LEU A 5 22.88 -21.58 -17.84
N VAL A 6 23.60 -21.78 -16.73
CA VAL A 6 23.46 -22.99 -15.91
C VAL A 6 22.06 -23.07 -15.28
N PRO A 7 21.54 -22.04 -14.58
CA PRO A 7 20.16 -22.08 -14.09
C PRO A 7 19.13 -22.23 -15.21
N LEU A 8 19.30 -21.52 -16.34
CA LEU A 8 18.36 -21.61 -17.46
C LEU A 8 18.34 -23.00 -18.08
N GLY A 9 19.50 -23.64 -18.24
CA GLY A 9 19.61 -25.00 -18.77
C GLY A 9 18.95 -26.03 -17.86
N VAL A 10 19.19 -25.93 -16.55
CA VAL A 10 18.52 -26.80 -15.55
C VAL A 10 17.00 -26.62 -15.60
N LEU A 11 16.52 -25.37 -15.65
CA LEU A 11 15.08 -25.08 -15.75
C LEU A 11 14.47 -25.60 -17.05
N ALA A 12 15.17 -25.48 -18.18
CA ALA A 12 14.70 -25.98 -19.48
C ALA A 12 14.56 -27.51 -19.50
N ILE A 13 15.56 -28.23 -18.98
CA ILE A 13 15.51 -29.69 -18.85
C ILE A 13 14.36 -30.09 -17.91
N GLY A 14 14.21 -29.39 -16.78
CA GLY A 14 13.09 -29.59 -15.87
C GLY A 14 11.73 -29.37 -16.53
N ALA A 15 11.56 -28.29 -17.29
CA ALA A 15 10.30 -27.98 -17.97
C ALA A 15 9.89 -29.04 -19.01
N LEU A 16 10.86 -29.64 -19.72
CA LEU A 16 10.60 -30.71 -20.69
C LEU A 16 10.30 -32.05 -20.02
N GLY A 17 11.01 -32.38 -18.92
CA GLY A 17 10.97 -33.70 -18.30
C GLY A 17 9.95 -33.85 -17.16
N ALA A 18 9.65 -32.78 -16.42
CA ALA A 18 8.84 -32.86 -15.20
C ALA A 18 7.44 -33.40 -15.46
N GLY A 19 6.80 -33.01 -16.56
CA GLY A 19 5.48 -33.51 -16.93
C GLY A 19 5.46 -35.03 -17.11
N TYR A 20 6.46 -35.59 -17.80
CA TYR A 20 6.56 -37.05 -17.99
C TYR A 20 6.90 -37.78 -16.70
N LEU A 21 7.85 -37.25 -15.91
CA LEU A 21 8.34 -37.88 -14.68
C LEU A 21 7.27 -37.93 -13.59
N PHE A 22 6.43 -36.91 -13.47
CA PHE A 22 5.47 -36.79 -12.37
C PHE A 22 4.02 -37.04 -12.77
N LYS A 23 3.72 -37.38 -14.03
CA LYS A 23 2.33 -37.63 -14.49
C LYS A 23 1.58 -38.64 -13.62
N ASP A 24 2.25 -39.73 -13.23
CA ASP A 24 1.62 -40.84 -12.50
C ASP A 24 1.36 -40.50 -11.03
N LEU A 25 2.14 -39.56 -10.48
CA LEU A 25 1.99 -39.05 -9.12
C LEU A 25 0.84 -38.03 -9.02
N PHE A 26 0.70 -37.15 -10.03
CA PHE A 26 -0.29 -36.06 -9.99
C PHE A 26 -1.65 -36.40 -10.58
N ILE A 27 -1.71 -37.20 -11.65
CA ILE A 27 -2.91 -37.46 -12.46
C ILE A 27 -3.16 -38.97 -12.63
N GLY A 28 -2.13 -39.81 -12.51
CA GLY A 28 -2.26 -41.26 -12.58
C GLY A 28 -2.83 -41.89 -11.31
N GLY A 29 -2.73 -43.22 -11.19
CA GLY A 29 -3.39 -44.00 -10.13
C GLY A 29 -3.04 -43.62 -8.69
N ASN A 30 -1.92 -42.91 -8.45
CA ASN A 30 -1.48 -42.49 -7.11
C ASN A 30 -1.89 -41.06 -6.73
N HIS A 31 -2.67 -40.36 -7.57
CA HIS A 31 -3.10 -38.97 -7.34
C HIS A 31 -3.84 -38.77 -6.01
N GLU A 32 -4.62 -39.77 -5.56
CA GLU A 32 -5.35 -39.73 -4.28
C GLU A 32 -4.41 -39.64 -3.08
N HIS A 33 -3.27 -40.33 -3.12
CA HIS A 33 -2.27 -40.28 -2.04
C HIS A 33 -1.50 -38.96 -1.99
N PHE A 34 -1.29 -38.33 -3.16
CA PHE A 34 -0.60 -37.05 -3.26
C PHE A 34 -1.50 -35.88 -2.83
N TRP A 35 -2.74 -35.83 -3.34
CA TRP A 35 -3.66 -34.71 -3.09
C TRP A 35 -4.54 -34.88 -1.86
N ARG A 36 -4.72 -36.12 -1.37
CA ARG A 36 -5.48 -36.46 -0.15
C ARG A 36 -6.84 -35.73 -0.08
N GLU A 37 -7.12 -35.04 1.03
CA GLU A 37 -8.39 -34.36 1.29
C GLU A 37 -8.61 -33.09 0.45
N ALA A 38 -7.59 -32.57 -0.24
CA ALA A 38 -7.74 -31.39 -1.08
C ALA A 38 -8.68 -31.62 -2.27
N MET A 39 -8.76 -32.87 -2.76
CA MET A 39 -9.65 -33.26 -3.87
C MET A 39 -11.07 -33.63 -3.40
N ALA A 40 -11.21 -34.16 -2.19
CA ALA A 40 -12.49 -34.55 -1.61
C ALA A 40 -13.41 -33.34 -1.34
N ALA A 41 -12.84 -32.19 -0.99
CA ALA A 41 -13.58 -30.94 -0.81
C ALA A 41 -14.12 -30.33 -2.13
N ALA A 42 -13.64 -30.80 -3.29
CA ALA A 42 -13.90 -30.19 -4.60
C ALA A 42 -14.76 -31.04 -5.55
N GLY A 43 -15.28 -32.20 -5.11
CA GLY A 43 -16.00 -33.13 -6.00
C GLY A 43 -15.10 -33.85 -7.02
N GLY A 44 -13.81 -34.01 -6.68
CA GLY A 44 -12.74 -34.36 -7.64
C GLY A 44 -12.85 -35.74 -8.32
N THR A 45 -13.60 -36.69 -7.76
CA THR A 45 -13.73 -38.05 -8.33
C THR A 45 -14.63 -38.08 -9.58
N GLU A 46 -15.76 -37.36 -9.56
CA GLU A 46 -16.70 -37.32 -10.69
C GLU A 46 -16.11 -36.61 -11.93
N ILE A 47 -15.32 -35.56 -11.71
CA ILE A 47 -14.71 -34.79 -12.81
C ILE A 47 -13.63 -35.62 -13.51
N LEU A 48 -12.82 -36.36 -12.76
CA LEU A 48 -11.75 -37.19 -13.33
C LEU A 48 -12.31 -38.39 -14.10
N GLU A 49 -13.40 -38.99 -13.62
CA GLU A 49 -14.13 -40.05 -14.34
C GLU A 49 -14.81 -39.51 -15.60
N ALA A 50 -15.45 -38.33 -15.51
CA ALA A 50 -16.04 -37.64 -16.66
C ALA A 50 -15.01 -37.29 -17.74
N MET A 51 -13.76 -36.98 -17.36
CA MET A 51 -12.65 -36.76 -18.30
C MET A 51 -12.29 -38.02 -19.10
N HIS A 52 -12.41 -39.22 -18.52
CA HIS A 52 -12.16 -40.47 -19.25
C HIS A 52 -13.25 -40.78 -20.28
N HIS A 53 -14.46 -40.27 -20.05
CA HIS A 53 -15.59 -40.40 -20.98
C HIS A 53 -15.67 -39.25 -22.01
N ALA A 54 -14.78 -38.27 -21.91
CA ALA A 54 -14.76 -37.16 -22.85
C ALA A 54 -14.38 -37.65 -24.27
N PRO A 55 -15.01 -37.11 -25.32
CA PRO A 55 -14.65 -37.46 -26.70
C PRO A 55 -13.16 -37.19 -26.99
N GLY A 56 -12.51 -38.11 -27.70
CA GLY A 56 -11.06 -38.03 -27.94
C GLY A 56 -10.58 -36.75 -28.65
N TRP A 57 -11.44 -36.05 -29.39
CA TRP A 57 -11.09 -34.76 -30.02
C TRP A 57 -10.87 -33.64 -28.98
N VAL A 58 -11.53 -33.73 -27.81
CA VAL A 58 -11.39 -32.76 -26.73
C VAL A 58 -9.96 -32.76 -26.20
N ALA A 59 -9.35 -33.95 -26.08
CA ALA A 59 -7.96 -34.10 -25.64
C ALA A 59 -6.96 -33.41 -26.59
N TRP A 60 -7.23 -33.40 -27.89
CA TRP A 60 -6.38 -32.74 -28.90
C TRP A 60 -6.66 -31.24 -29.05
N SER A 61 -7.81 -30.76 -28.57
CA SER A 61 -8.22 -29.37 -28.75
C SER A 61 -7.23 -28.33 -28.19
N PRO A 62 -6.58 -28.51 -27.02
CA PRO A 62 -5.62 -27.54 -26.52
C PRO A 62 -4.37 -27.47 -27.41
N THR A 63 -3.91 -28.61 -27.93
CA THR A 63 -2.76 -28.67 -28.84
C THR A 63 -3.04 -27.96 -30.16
N VAL A 64 -4.24 -28.16 -30.72
CA VAL A 64 -4.67 -27.46 -31.93
C VAL A 64 -4.79 -25.95 -31.70
N MET A 65 -5.38 -25.54 -30.57
CA MET A 65 -5.49 -24.12 -30.20
C MET A 65 -4.15 -23.47 -29.95
N MET A 66 -3.19 -24.19 -29.33
CA MET A 66 -1.81 -23.72 -29.16
C MET A 66 -1.14 -23.49 -30.52
N ALA A 67 -1.22 -24.46 -31.43
CA ALA A 67 -0.64 -24.33 -32.76
C ALA A 67 -1.28 -23.19 -33.57
N ALA A 68 -2.61 -23.08 -33.53
CA ALA A 68 -3.34 -21.99 -34.19
C ALA A 68 -2.97 -20.62 -33.61
N GLY A 69 -2.88 -20.51 -32.28
CA GLY A 69 -2.43 -19.29 -31.60
C GLY A 69 -1.00 -18.90 -31.97
N PHE A 70 -0.10 -19.89 -32.05
CA PHE A 70 1.28 -19.67 -32.50
C PHE A 70 1.35 -19.15 -33.94
N VAL A 71 0.64 -19.78 -34.88
CA VAL A 71 0.60 -19.35 -36.29
C VAL A 71 0.01 -17.94 -36.41
N LEU A 72 -1.08 -17.65 -35.68
CA LEU A 72 -1.68 -16.32 -35.64
C LEU A 72 -0.70 -15.27 -35.10
N ALA A 73 -0.01 -15.56 -34.00
CA ALA A 73 0.98 -14.67 -33.42
C ALA A 73 2.16 -14.44 -34.38
N TRP A 74 2.71 -15.49 -34.97
CA TRP A 74 3.77 -15.40 -35.98
C TRP A 74 3.33 -14.52 -37.16
N TYR A 75 2.11 -14.70 -37.65
CA TYR A 75 1.57 -13.90 -38.74
C TYR A 75 1.44 -12.42 -38.36
N MET A 76 0.87 -12.12 -37.19
CA MET A 76 0.63 -10.75 -36.74
C MET A 76 1.90 -10.00 -36.34
N TYR A 77 2.90 -10.68 -35.79
CA TYR A 77 4.10 -10.03 -35.23
C TYR A 77 5.36 -10.17 -36.09
N ILE A 78 5.48 -11.21 -36.93
CA ILE A 78 6.64 -11.41 -37.80
C ILE A 78 6.27 -11.11 -39.26
N ARG A 79 5.19 -11.72 -39.78
CA ARG A 79 4.88 -11.61 -41.22
C ARG A 79 4.25 -10.28 -41.60
N ARG A 80 3.30 -9.77 -40.82
CA ARG A 80 2.58 -8.51 -41.06
C ARG A 80 2.30 -7.71 -39.76
N PRO A 81 3.31 -6.98 -39.26
CA PRO A 81 3.19 -6.14 -38.05
C PRO A 81 2.12 -5.05 -38.11
N GLU A 82 1.64 -4.69 -39.30
CA GLU A 82 0.59 -3.68 -39.48
C GLU A 82 -0.80 -4.15 -39.06
N VAL A 83 -1.04 -5.47 -39.08
CA VAL A 83 -2.34 -6.08 -38.74
C VAL A 83 -2.77 -5.79 -37.30
N PRO A 84 -1.95 -6.01 -36.25
CA PRO A 84 -2.33 -5.66 -34.89
C PRO A 84 -2.56 -4.15 -34.71
N VAL A 85 -1.82 -3.31 -35.42
CA VAL A 85 -2.00 -1.84 -35.37
C VAL A 85 -3.36 -1.44 -35.95
N ALA A 86 -3.73 -1.99 -37.11
CA ALA A 86 -5.03 -1.74 -37.73
C ALA A 86 -6.18 -2.26 -36.84
N LEU A 87 -6.02 -3.43 -36.22
CA LEU A 87 -7.00 -4.01 -35.31
C LEU A 87 -7.22 -3.14 -34.07
N ALA A 88 -6.13 -2.63 -33.47
CA ALA A 88 -6.17 -1.74 -32.33
C ALA A 88 -6.85 -0.40 -32.66
N ARG A 89 -6.59 0.16 -33.85
CA ARG A 89 -7.26 1.39 -34.33
C ARG A 89 -8.76 1.20 -34.56
N ARG A 90 -9.18 0.00 -34.99
CA ARG A 90 -10.61 -0.31 -35.17
C ARG A 90 -11.34 -0.54 -33.85
N HIS A 91 -10.68 -1.14 -32.86
CA HIS A 91 -11.28 -1.49 -31.56
C HIS A 91 -10.60 -0.74 -30.41
N VAL A 92 -10.58 0.58 -30.48
CA VAL A 92 -9.87 1.43 -29.52
C VAL A 92 -10.32 1.19 -28.08
N LEU A 93 -11.62 0.96 -27.86
CA LEU A 93 -12.17 0.72 -26.51
C LEU A 93 -11.63 -0.59 -25.91
N LEU A 94 -11.75 -1.70 -26.64
CA LEU A 94 -11.25 -3.01 -26.21
C LEU A 94 -9.73 -2.99 -26.05
N TYR A 95 -9.03 -2.34 -26.98
CA TYR A 95 -7.58 -2.18 -26.89
C TYR A 95 -7.18 -1.41 -25.63
N LYS A 96 -7.80 -0.25 -25.36
CA LYS A 96 -7.52 0.53 -24.14
C LYS A 96 -7.87 -0.24 -22.87
N PHE A 97 -8.95 -1.01 -22.88
CA PHE A 97 -9.34 -1.86 -21.75
C PHE A 97 -8.28 -2.91 -21.43
N LEU A 98 -7.82 -3.66 -22.44
CA LEU A 98 -6.76 -4.67 -22.30
C LEU A 98 -5.41 -4.03 -21.96
N LEU A 99 -5.09 -2.89 -22.59
CA LEU A 99 -3.84 -2.15 -22.38
C LEU A 99 -3.73 -1.62 -20.94
N ASN A 100 -4.82 -1.07 -20.39
CA ASN A 100 -4.86 -0.56 -19.02
C ASN A 100 -5.19 -1.68 -18.01
N LYS A 101 -4.83 -2.94 -18.30
CA LYS A 101 -5.03 -4.09 -17.41
C LYS A 101 -6.44 -4.15 -16.79
N TRP A 102 -7.45 -3.86 -17.61
CA TRP A 102 -8.86 -3.86 -17.23
C TRP A 102 -9.24 -2.77 -16.21
N TYR A 103 -8.39 -1.76 -16.02
CA TYR A 103 -8.53 -0.65 -15.09
C TYR A 103 -8.61 -1.02 -13.60
N PHE A 104 -8.25 -2.26 -13.23
CA PHE A 104 -8.30 -2.69 -11.83
C PHE A 104 -7.34 -1.90 -10.94
N ASP A 105 -6.11 -1.65 -11.43
CA ASP A 105 -5.08 -0.93 -10.69
C ASP A 105 -5.53 0.52 -10.40
N GLU A 106 -6.12 1.19 -11.39
CA GLU A 106 -6.59 2.58 -11.28
C GLU A 106 -7.81 2.69 -10.36
N ILE A 107 -8.73 1.73 -10.45
CA ILE A 107 -9.89 1.65 -9.55
C ILE A 107 -9.43 1.42 -8.11
N TYR A 108 -8.47 0.52 -7.90
CA TYR A 108 -7.88 0.26 -6.58
C TYR A 108 -7.16 1.50 -6.03
N ASP A 109 -6.35 2.18 -6.84
CA ASP A 109 -5.67 3.42 -6.46
C ASP A 109 -6.68 4.50 -6.07
N PHE A 110 -7.72 4.68 -6.88
CA PHE A 110 -8.74 5.70 -6.67
C PHE A 110 -9.63 5.42 -5.45
N LEU A 111 -10.08 4.18 -5.26
CA LEU A 111 -11.04 3.82 -4.22
C LEU A 111 -10.38 3.55 -2.86
N LEU A 112 -9.18 2.98 -2.82
CA LEU A 112 -8.56 2.54 -1.58
C LEU A 112 -7.32 3.37 -1.24
N VAL A 113 -6.37 3.47 -2.18
CA VAL A 113 -5.06 4.07 -1.89
C VAL A 113 -5.16 5.58 -1.64
N ARG A 114 -5.78 6.35 -2.55
CA ARG A 114 -5.89 7.80 -2.41
C ARG A 114 -6.71 8.22 -1.19
N PRO A 115 -7.88 7.61 -0.89
CA PRO A 115 -8.65 7.95 0.29
C PRO A 115 -7.90 7.60 1.58
N ALA A 116 -7.25 6.43 1.64
CA ALA A 116 -6.41 6.06 2.78
C ALA A 116 -5.26 7.06 3.00
N MET A 117 -4.57 7.47 1.92
CA MET A 117 -3.53 8.49 2.02
C MET A 117 -4.06 9.85 2.48
N ARG A 118 -5.25 10.27 1.99
CA ARG A 118 -5.87 11.54 2.41
C ARG A 118 -6.27 11.49 3.88
N LEU A 119 -6.87 10.40 4.33
CA LEU A 119 -7.21 10.15 5.73
C LEU A 119 -5.95 10.19 6.60
N GLY A 120 -4.89 9.49 6.21
CA GLY A 120 -3.61 9.51 6.93
C GLY A 120 -3.01 10.92 7.02
N ARG A 121 -3.00 11.68 5.92
CA ARG A 121 -2.53 13.08 5.94
C ARG A 121 -3.41 14.00 6.79
N PHE A 122 -4.72 13.78 6.77
CA PHE A 122 -5.66 14.54 7.59
C PHE A 122 -5.39 14.29 9.08
N LEU A 123 -5.25 13.03 9.48
CA LEU A 123 -4.94 12.65 10.87
C LEU A 123 -3.58 13.21 11.31
N TRP A 124 -2.55 13.16 10.45
CA TRP A 124 -1.25 13.74 10.78
C TRP A 124 -1.29 15.26 10.91
N LYS A 125 -1.82 15.98 9.92
CA LYS A 125 -1.78 17.45 9.93
C LYS A 125 -2.78 18.09 10.90
N GLN A 126 -3.97 17.52 11.05
CA GLN A 126 -5.00 18.07 11.93
C GLN A 126 -4.89 17.52 13.34
N GLY A 127 -4.54 16.24 13.51
CA GLY A 127 -4.35 15.64 14.83
C GLY A 127 -3.03 16.07 15.44
N ASP A 128 -1.92 15.62 14.86
CA ASP A 128 -0.59 15.81 15.44
C ASP A 128 -0.15 17.28 15.39
N GLY A 129 0.02 17.84 14.19
CA GLY A 129 0.61 19.18 14.05
C GLY A 129 -0.27 20.35 14.50
N ARG A 130 -1.57 20.15 14.75
CA ARG A 130 -2.49 21.24 15.14
C ARG A 130 -3.01 21.10 16.56
N VAL A 131 -3.32 19.88 17.01
CA VAL A 131 -3.81 19.65 18.36
C VAL A 131 -2.65 19.37 19.31
N ILE A 132 -1.63 18.60 18.91
CA ILE A 132 -0.51 18.26 19.81
C ILE A 132 0.50 19.41 19.88
N ASP A 133 0.98 19.93 18.75
CA ASP A 133 1.92 21.05 18.77
C ASP A 133 1.26 22.37 19.23
N GLY A 134 0.00 22.59 18.83
CA GLY A 134 -0.75 23.80 19.18
C GLY A 134 -1.13 23.92 20.66
N PHE A 135 -1.43 22.80 21.34
CA PHE A 135 -1.70 22.77 22.79
C PHE A 135 -0.49 22.35 23.64
N GLY A 136 0.58 21.87 22.99
CA GLY A 136 1.79 21.40 23.65
C GLY A 136 2.87 22.49 23.75
N PRO A 137 4.14 22.16 23.44
CA PRO A 137 5.30 22.99 23.77
C PRO A 137 5.30 24.37 23.09
N ASP A 138 4.77 24.50 21.88
CA ASP A 138 4.71 25.77 21.15
C ASP A 138 3.62 26.71 21.70
N GLY A 139 2.47 26.15 22.09
CA GLY A 139 1.39 26.93 22.74
C GLY A 139 1.79 27.44 24.13
N VAL A 140 2.47 26.59 24.92
CA VAL A 140 2.97 26.96 26.25
C VAL A 140 4.11 27.98 26.15
N SER A 141 5.08 27.76 25.25
CA SER A 141 6.20 28.69 25.07
C SER A 141 5.75 30.05 24.52
N ALA A 142 4.77 30.11 23.62
CA ALA A 142 4.18 31.36 23.15
C ALA A 142 3.54 32.16 24.30
N ARG A 143 2.77 31.50 25.17
CA ARG A 143 2.18 32.14 26.37
C ARG A 143 3.24 32.65 27.34
N VAL A 144 4.31 31.89 27.56
CA VAL A 144 5.43 32.32 28.42
C VAL A 144 6.11 33.55 27.81
N LEU A 145 6.38 33.55 26.51
CA LEU A 145 6.99 34.70 25.82
C LEU A 145 6.13 35.96 25.91
N ASP A 146 4.82 35.85 25.80
CA ASP A 146 3.91 36.99 25.93
C ASP A 146 3.89 37.57 27.36
N VAL A 147 3.91 36.70 28.37
CA VAL A 147 4.02 37.12 29.78
C VAL A 147 5.37 37.79 30.03
N THR A 148 6.47 37.19 29.56
CA THR A 148 7.81 37.77 29.71
C THR A 148 7.94 39.12 29.02
N ARG A 149 7.43 39.27 27.79
CA ARG A 149 7.44 40.57 27.07
C ARG A 149 6.60 41.63 27.77
N SER A 150 5.52 41.24 28.43
CA SER A 150 4.68 42.16 29.21
C SER A 150 5.36 42.57 30.52
N ALA A 151 6.03 41.63 31.20
CA ALA A 151 6.84 41.89 32.38
C ALA A 151 8.04 42.81 32.07
N VAL A 152 8.73 42.59 30.94
CA VAL A 152 9.85 43.44 30.51
C VAL A 152 9.38 44.86 30.19
N ARG A 153 8.15 45.04 29.66
CA ARG A 153 7.59 46.38 29.41
C ARG A 153 7.26 47.16 30.68
N LEU A 154 7.06 46.49 31.82
CA LEU A 154 6.93 47.16 33.12
C LEU A 154 8.26 47.75 33.61
N GLN A 155 9.39 47.33 33.03
CA GLN A 155 10.70 47.87 33.29
C GLN A 155 10.96 49.10 32.39
N SER A 156 10.38 50.25 32.75
CA SER A 156 10.41 51.49 31.95
C SER A 156 11.73 52.29 32.03
N GLY A 157 12.68 51.89 32.88
CA GLY A 157 14.00 52.54 33.03
C GLY A 157 13.99 53.88 33.79
N TYR A 158 12.82 54.43 34.14
CA TYR A 158 12.70 55.67 34.91
C TYR A 158 12.81 55.41 36.42
N VAL A 159 13.75 56.09 37.09
CA VAL A 159 14.03 55.94 38.54
C VAL A 159 12.79 56.15 39.41
N TYR A 160 11.87 57.04 39.02
CA TYR A 160 10.61 57.28 39.73
C TYR A 160 9.72 56.04 39.85
N HIS A 161 9.65 55.20 38.83
CA HIS A 161 8.82 53.98 38.86
C HIS A 161 9.39 52.94 39.84
N TYR A 162 10.72 52.84 39.93
CA TYR A 162 11.38 51.96 40.91
C TYR A 162 11.18 52.43 42.34
N ALA A 163 11.31 53.74 42.60
CA ALA A 163 11.08 54.30 43.93
C ALA A 163 9.63 54.07 44.40
N PHE A 164 8.66 54.25 43.50
CA PHE A 164 7.25 54.00 43.79
C PHE A 164 6.97 52.51 44.05
N ALA A 165 7.54 51.60 43.24
CA ALA A 165 7.40 50.16 43.44
C ALA A 165 8.01 49.68 44.77
N MET A 166 9.17 50.22 45.16
CA MET A 166 9.79 49.91 46.46
C MET A 166 8.92 50.35 47.63
N LEU A 167 8.32 51.55 47.57
CA LEU A 167 7.48 52.08 48.64
C LEU A 167 6.20 51.24 48.81
N ILE A 168 5.57 50.83 47.71
CA ILE A 168 4.43 49.88 47.74
C ILE A 168 4.87 48.53 48.29
N GLY A 169 6.03 48.00 47.88
CA GLY A 169 6.54 46.73 48.36
C GLY A 169 6.78 46.72 49.87
N VAL A 170 7.39 47.79 50.41
CA VAL A 170 7.60 47.96 51.86
C VAL A 170 6.28 48.08 52.60
N ALA A 171 5.33 48.90 52.10
CA ALA A 171 4.01 49.03 52.71
C ALA A 171 3.24 47.71 52.73
N ALA A 172 3.30 46.94 51.64
CA ALA A 172 2.69 45.62 51.54
C ALA A 172 3.35 44.61 52.49
N LEU A 173 4.68 44.61 52.61
CA LEU A 173 5.40 43.73 53.54
C LEU A 173 5.09 44.06 55.01
N ILE A 174 5.02 45.34 55.37
CA ILE A 174 4.65 45.77 56.72
C ILE A 174 3.20 45.37 57.02
N THR A 175 2.31 45.58 56.05
CA THR A 175 0.90 45.19 56.16
C THR A 175 0.76 43.68 56.32
N TRP A 176 1.42 42.90 55.45
CA TRP A 176 1.47 41.44 55.56
C TRP A 176 2.01 41.01 56.91
N TYR A 177 3.15 41.55 57.33
CA TYR A 177 3.77 41.24 58.62
C TYR A 177 2.85 41.58 59.80
N MET A 178 2.14 42.70 59.76
CA MET A 178 1.14 43.04 60.78
C MET A 178 0.02 42.00 60.84
N PHE A 179 -0.51 41.56 59.70
CA PHE A 179 -1.63 40.60 59.65
C PHE A 179 -1.22 39.14 59.90
N THR A 180 0.01 38.73 59.55
CA THR A 180 0.51 37.38 59.86
C THR A 180 1.20 37.31 61.22
N GLY A 181 1.82 38.41 61.67
CA GLY A 181 2.46 38.55 62.97
C GLY A 181 1.45 38.78 64.11
N SER A 182 0.20 39.12 63.80
CA SER A 182 -0.90 39.20 64.77
C SER A 182 -1.59 37.85 65.04
N VAL A 183 -1.08 36.73 64.50
CA VAL A 183 -1.68 35.39 64.63
C VAL A 183 -0.86 34.46 65.54
N HIS A 184 0.02 35.00 66.38
CA HIS A 184 0.57 34.29 67.55
C HIS A 184 0.45 35.15 68.80
#